data_AF-A0A5J5MTZ0-F1
#
_entry.id   AF-A0A5J5MTZ0-F1
#
_cell.length_a   1.000
_cell.length_b   1.000
_cell.length_c   1.000
_cell.angle_alpha   90.00
_cell.angle_beta   90.00
_cell.angle_gamma   90.00
#
_symmetry.space_group_name_H-M   'P 1'
#
loop_
_entity.id
_entity.type
_entity.pdbx_description
1 polymer ?
#
loop_
_entity_poly.entity_id
_entity_poly.type
_entity_poly.pdbx_seq_one_letter_code
_entity_poly.pdbx_strand_id
1 'polypeptide(L)'
;MSSRNPKDLIKSKWGPKPSNSKSETALEKFRGEIEALKTSVDEITSGKGKLIDKDRHKLLEKIRVLEAEREKNVYRLTEKDKEIQRLRDQLKAKHSTTALLEQLEEKTKEAERREQLLKSLSEETDVLKKQLSATTARLAELEGTANTLHLSQTVATSCFNSSMSNIHEMEVQLKDALEKNQQWLVYDQQREVYVKGLLAKIFELEQKVETAPQTLPQQTKKTESEGYLQEEKQKYYNHLLANAKKDLEVERQTITQLNFELSEFRRKYEETQKEVQDLNQLLCSQRKADVQHLEDDRQKTEKIQRLKEENDLAREKLEEEKKRSEELLSQVQFLYTSLLKQEEEQTRVALLEQQMQACTLDFENEKLDRQNMQHQLHVILKELRKARNQITQLESLKQIREFAFTEPLVTFQKETENRGKVASPKSPTAALNESLVECPKCNIQYPATEHRDLLVHVEYCSK
;
A
#
# COMPACT_ATOMS: atom_id res chain seq x y z
N MET A 1 -11.88 17.40 -104.90
CA MET A 1 -12.93 17.05 -105.90
C MET A 1 -14.23 16.95 -105.12
N SER A 2 -15.37 17.57 -105.42
CA SER A 2 -15.83 18.31 -106.58
C SER A 2 -16.84 19.38 -106.10
N SER A 3 -16.76 20.55 -106.70
CA SER A 3 -17.66 21.70 -106.59
C SER A 3 -19.01 21.44 -107.25
N ARG A 4 -20.10 22.07 -106.77
CA ARG A 4 -20.94 22.96 -107.60
C ARG A 4 -22.09 23.61 -106.81
N ASN A 5 -22.11 24.93 -106.89
CA ASN A 5 -23.28 25.80 -106.71
C ASN A 5 -24.03 25.88 -108.06
N PRO A 6 -25.31 26.32 -108.09
CA PRO A 6 -25.54 27.66 -108.64
C PRO A 6 -26.68 28.46 -107.98
N LYS A 7 -26.53 29.78 -108.06
CA LYS A 7 -27.50 30.84 -107.73
C LYS A 7 -28.50 31.07 -108.88
N ASP A 8 -29.58 31.80 -108.55
CA ASP A 8 -30.45 32.68 -109.37
C ASP A 8 -31.95 32.37 -109.10
N LEU A 9 -32.93 33.28 -109.02
CA LEU A 9 -33.04 34.73 -109.20
C LEU A 9 -34.39 35.19 -108.61
N ILE A 10 -34.38 36.27 -107.83
CA ILE A 10 -35.34 37.40 -107.72
C ILE A 10 -36.84 37.19 -108.06
N LYS A 11 -37.74 37.52 -107.10
CA LYS A 11 -38.86 38.48 -107.33
C LYS A 11 -39.54 39.00 -106.04
N SER A 12 -39.55 40.32 -105.95
CA SER A 12 -40.18 41.21 -104.96
C SER A 12 -41.70 41.31 -105.10
N LYS A 13 -42.43 41.57 -103.99
CA LYS A 13 -43.61 42.45 -103.97
C LYS A 13 -43.97 42.88 -102.54
N TRP A 14 -43.97 44.20 -102.32
CA TRP A 14 -44.43 44.87 -101.11
C TRP A 14 -45.97 45.03 -101.10
N GLY A 15 -46.59 44.98 -99.92
CA GLY A 15 -47.98 45.38 -99.67
C GLY A 15 -48.40 45.17 -98.20
N PRO A 16 -49.31 45.98 -97.61
CA PRO A 16 -49.22 46.45 -96.21
C PRO A 16 -50.11 45.72 -95.17
N LYS A 17 -49.75 45.90 -93.89
CA LYS A 17 -50.52 45.60 -92.64
C LYS A 17 -51.86 46.38 -92.59
N PRO A 18 -52.90 46.00 -91.80
CA PRO A 18 -52.77 45.64 -90.37
C PRO A 18 -53.83 44.70 -89.70
N SER A 19 -53.54 44.41 -88.42
CA SER A 19 -54.48 44.13 -87.30
C SER A 19 -54.83 42.66 -86.92
N ASN A 20 -54.70 42.41 -85.60
CA ASN A 20 -55.25 41.33 -84.76
C ASN A 20 -54.94 39.86 -85.10
N SER A 21 -53.83 39.33 -84.58
CA SER A 21 -53.60 37.87 -84.49
C SER A 21 -52.50 37.44 -83.49
N LYS A 22 -51.99 38.35 -82.64
CA LYS A 22 -50.85 38.04 -81.74
C LYS A 22 -51.23 37.86 -80.26
N SER A 23 -52.43 38.26 -79.85
CA SER A 23 -52.88 38.15 -78.45
C SER A 23 -53.35 36.74 -78.10
N GLU A 24 -53.95 36.02 -79.05
CA GLU A 24 -54.52 34.69 -78.84
C GLU A 24 -53.42 33.62 -78.71
N THR A 25 -52.37 33.68 -79.56
CA THR A 25 -51.23 32.76 -79.46
C THR A 25 -50.38 32.98 -78.20
N ALA A 26 -50.37 34.20 -77.66
CA ALA A 26 -49.71 34.50 -76.39
C ALA A 26 -50.54 34.02 -75.20
N LEU A 27 -51.86 34.17 -75.25
CA LEU A 27 -52.77 33.64 -74.22
C LEU A 27 -52.79 32.11 -74.20
N GLU A 28 -52.75 31.44 -75.35
CA GLU A 28 -52.62 29.97 -75.42
C GLU A 28 -51.30 29.49 -74.80
N LYS A 29 -50.20 30.21 -75.05
CA LYS A 29 -48.89 29.92 -74.42
C LYS A 29 -48.91 30.12 -72.91
N PHE A 30 -49.46 31.24 -72.42
CA PHE A 30 -49.59 31.46 -70.98
C PHE A 30 -50.53 30.44 -70.32
N ARG A 31 -51.57 29.98 -71.02
CA ARG A 31 -52.46 28.93 -70.51
C ARG A 31 -51.73 27.58 -70.42
N GLY A 32 -50.98 27.21 -71.46
CA GLY A 32 -50.14 26.01 -71.45
C GLY A 32 -49.01 26.08 -70.41
N GLU A 33 -48.40 27.24 -70.21
CA GLU A 33 -47.39 27.47 -69.17
C GLU A 33 -48.00 27.42 -67.77
N ILE A 34 -49.21 27.95 -67.55
CA ILE A 34 -49.94 27.84 -66.28
C ILE A 34 -50.33 26.38 -66.01
N GLU A 35 -50.76 25.62 -67.01
CA GLU A 35 -51.05 24.18 -66.86
C GLU A 35 -49.77 23.37 -66.60
N ALA A 36 -48.66 23.70 -67.25
CA ALA A 36 -47.35 23.09 -66.99
C ALA A 36 -46.82 23.42 -65.58
N LEU A 37 -47.00 24.66 -65.12
CA LEU A 37 -46.65 25.06 -63.76
C LEU A 37 -47.55 24.38 -62.74
N LYS A 38 -48.85 24.26 -63.02
CA LYS A 38 -49.81 23.61 -62.13
C LYS A 38 -49.53 22.11 -62.00
N THR A 39 -49.25 21.43 -63.10
CA THR A 39 -48.82 20.02 -63.09
C THR A 39 -47.47 19.83 -62.38
N SER A 40 -46.49 20.72 -62.61
CA SER A 40 -45.22 20.69 -61.88
C SER A 40 -45.40 20.93 -60.37
N VAL A 41 -46.26 21.87 -59.97
CA VAL A 41 -46.58 22.13 -58.57
C VAL A 41 -47.33 20.96 -57.92
N ASP A 42 -48.27 20.34 -58.63
CA ASP A 42 -49.00 19.15 -58.20
C ASP A 42 -48.08 17.91 -58.08
N GLU A 43 -47.07 17.76 -58.95
CA GLU A 43 -46.04 16.72 -58.85
C GLU A 43 -45.09 16.96 -57.66
N ILE A 44 -44.67 18.21 -57.42
CA ILE A 44 -43.82 18.57 -56.27
C ILE A 44 -44.58 18.38 -54.95
N THR A 45 -45.87 18.73 -54.89
CA THR A 45 -46.68 18.56 -53.68
C THR A 45 -47.06 17.10 -53.42
N SER A 46 -47.40 16.32 -54.46
CA SER A 46 -47.70 14.89 -54.30
C SER A 46 -46.45 14.03 -54.06
N GLY A 47 -45.29 14.42 -54.60
CA GLY A 47 -44.01 13.74 -54.41
C GLY A 47 -43.38 14.01 -53.04
N LYS A 48 -43.46 15.24 -52.52
CA LYS A 48 -42.96 15.59 -51.17
C LYS A 48 -43.67 14.81 -50.08
N GLY A 49 -44.99 14.68 -50.15
CA GLY A 49 -45.76 13.92 -49.16
C GLY A 49 -45.34 12.45 -49.07
N LYS A 50 -45.13 11.78 -50.22
CA LYS A 50 -44.73 10.37 -50.27
C LYS A 50 -43.28 10.12 -49.86
N LEU A 51 -42.37 11.04 -50.14
CA LEU A 51 -40.96 10.94 -49.70
C LEU A 51 -40.86 11.14 -48.18
N ILE A 52 -41.53 12.17 -47.65
CA ILE A 52 -41.59 12.47 -46.22
C ILE A 52 -42.26 11.32 -45.44
N ASP A 53 -43.31 10.71 -46.00
CA ASP A 53 -44.00 9.59 -45.35
C ASP A 53 -43.15 8.31 -45.30
N LYS A 54 -42.37 8.02 -46.35
CA LYS A 54 -41.39 6.92 -46.35
C LYS A 54 -40.28 7.13 -45.32
N ASP A 55 -39.75 8.34 -45.22
CA ASP A 55 -38.70 8.64 -44.25
C ASP A 55 -39.24 8.68 -42.82
N ARG A 56 -40.47 9.17 -42.63
CA ARG A 56 -41.21 9.04 -41.37
C ARG A 56 -41.42 7.57 -40.97
N HIS A 57 -41.78 6.70 -41.91
CA HIS A 57 -41.96 5.27 -41.63
C HIS A 57 -40.63 4.60 -41.23
N LYS A 58 -39.52 4.89 -41.91
CA LYS A 58 -38.18 4.40 -41.52
C LYS A 58 -37.77 4.88 -40.13
N LEU A 59 -38.06 6.14 -39.78
CA LEU A 59 -37.77 6.69 -38.46
C LEU A 59 -38.60 6.01 -37.38
N LEU A 60 -39.90 5.77 -37.63
CA LEU A 60 -40.76 5.03 -36.70
C LEU A 60 -40.28 3.59 -36.48
N GLU A 61 -39.84 2.91 -37.54
CA GLU A 61 -39.29 1.57 -37.42
C GLU A 61 -37.96 1.56 -36.65
N LYS A 62 -37.09 2.56 -36.89
CA LYS A 62 -35.86 2.74 -36.12
C LYS A 62 -36.15 3.01 -34.64
N ILE A 63 -37.16 3.81 -34.33
CA ILE A 63 -37.60 4.07 -32.95
C ILE A 63 -38.06 2.76 -32.30
N ARG A 64 -38.90 1.96 -32.97
CA ARG A 64 -39.35 0.66 -32.44
C ARG A 64 -38.20 -0.30 -32.14
N VAL A 65 -37.22 -0.39 -33.04
CA VAL A 65 -36.03 -1.23 -32.83
C VAL A 65 -35.21 -0.74 -31.63
N LEU A 66 -35.02 0.58 -31.51
CA LEU A 66 -34.30 1.17 -30.39
C LEU A 66 -35.06 1.00 -29.06
N GLU A 67 -36.39 1.08 -29.07
CA GLU A 67 -37.23 0.82 -27.90
C GLU A 67 -37.11 -0.65 -27.45
N ALA A 68 -37.17 -1.59 -28.38
CA ALA A 68 -36.97 -3.02 -28.07
C ALA A 68 -35.56 -3.30 -27.53
N GLU A 69 -34.52 -2.65 -28.06
CA GLU A 69 -33.15 -2.80 -27.54
C GLU A 69 -33.00 -2.13 -26.17
N ARG A 70 -33.68 -0.99 -25.94
CA ARG A 70 -33.74 -0.34 -24.62
C ARG A 70 -34.37 -1.27 -23.59
N GLU A 71 -35.49 -1.92 -23.91
CA GLU A 71 -36.14 -2.88 -23.02
C GLU A 71 -35.24 -4.09 -22.70
N LYS A 72 -34.56 -4.65 -23.70
CA LYS A 72 -33.56 -5.72 -23.49
C LYS A 72 -32.41 -5.26 -22.59
N ASN A 73 -31.93 -4.03 -22.78
CA ASN A 73 -30.87 -3.46 -21.94
C ASN A 73 -31.32 -3.26 -20.50
N VAL A 74 -32.53 -2.75 -20.29
CA VAL A 74 -33.13 -2.61 -18.95
C VAL A 74 -33.23 -3.99 -18.27
N TYR A 75 -33.71 -5.01 -18.98
CA TYR A 75 -33.76 -6.36 -18.45
C TYR A 75 -32.37 -6.87 -18.03
N ARG A 76 -31.37 -6.76 -18.93
CA ARG A 76 -29.98 -7.17 -18.63
C ARG A 76 -29.40 -6.43 -17.42
N LEU A 77 -29.66 -5.13 -17.28
CA LEU A 77 -29.25 -4.35 -16.12
C LEU A 77 -29.89 -4.88 -14.83
N THR A 78 -31.20 -5.13 -14.84
CA THR A 78 -31.89 -5.66 -13.65
C THR A 78 -31.38 -7.05 -13.23
N GLU A 79 -30.99 -7.90 -14.19
CA GLU A 79 -30.34 -9.19 -13.87
C GLU A 79 -28.95 -9.00 -13.26
N LYS A 80 -28.15 -8.07 -13.81
CA LYS A 80 -26.84 -7.75 -13.25
C LYS A 80 -26.94 -7.15 -11.85
N ASP A 81 -27.93 -6.31 -11.58
CA ASP A 81 -28.18 -5.76 -10.25
C ASP A 81 -28.56 -6.87 -9.24
N LYS A 82 -29.37 -7.85 -9.65
CA LYS A 82 -29.69 -9.02 -8.82
C LYS A 82 -28.45 -9.87 -8.53
N GLU A 83 -27.56 -10.03 -9.51
CA GLU A 83 -26.29 -10.75 -9.33
C GLU A 83 -25.36 -10.01 -8.35
N ILE A 84 -25.21 -8.70 -8.52
CA ILE A 84 -24.43 -7.84 -7.62
C ILE A 84 -24.97 -7.95 -6.19
N GLN A 85 -26.30 -7.93 -6.02
CA GLN A 85 -26.91 -8.07 -4.70
C GLN A 85 -26.59 -9.43 -4.08
N ARG A 86 -26.71 -10.54 -4.84
CA ARG A 86 -26.34 -11.87 -4.36
C ARG A 86 -24.86 -11.96 -3.97
N LEU A 87 -23.96 -11.37 -4.76
CA LEU A 87 -22.53 -11.33 -4.45
C LEU A 87 -22.24 -10.52 -3.18
N ARG A 88 -22.93 -9.39 -2.98
CA ARG A 88 -22.84 -8.59 -1.74
C ARG A 88 -23.32 -9.39 -0.53
N ASP A 89 -24.43 -10.09 -0.64
CA ASP A 89 -24.98 -10.89 0.45
C ASP A 89 -24.07 -12.07 0.78
N GLN A 90 -23.49 -12.73 -0.23
CA GLN A 90 -22.45 -13.76 -0.04
C GLN A 90 -21.20 -13.19 0.62
N LEU A 91 -20.75 -11.99 0.25
CA LEU A 91 -19.63 -11.32 0.89
C LEU A 91 -19.95 -11.03 2.35
N LYS A 92 -21.14 -10.51 2.66
CA LYS A 92 -21.58 -10.24 4.01
C LYS A 92 -21.68 -11.50 4.87
N ALA A 93 -22.13 -12.62 4.30
CA ALA A 93 -22.17 -13.90 4.97
C ALA A 93 -20.76 -14.48 5.22
N LYS A 94 -19.85 -14.39 4.24
CA LYS A 94 -18.45 -14.83 4.36
C LYS A 94 -17.63 -13.96 5.31
N HIS A 95 -17.95 -12.67 5.40
CA HIS A 95 -17.32 -11.69 6.28
C HIS A 95 -18.19 -11.43 7.52
N SER A 96 -18.90 -12.45 8.03
CA SER A 96 -19.47 -12.41 9.38
C SER A 96 -18.32 -12.40 10.39
N THR A 97 -17.69 -11.24 10.55
CA THR A 97 -16.57 -10.98 11.44
C THR A 97 -17.01 -10.92 12.90
N THR A 98 -18.31 -10.96 13.17
CA THR A 98 -18.89 -10.83 14.50
C THR A 98 -18.38 -11.88 15.48
N ALA A 99 -18.34 -13.15 15.06
CA ALA A 99 -17.83 -14.24 15.91
C ALA A 99 -16.32 -14.13 16.18
N LEU A 100 -15.54 -13.65 15.19
CA LEU A 100 -14.11 -13.40 15.37
C LEU A 100 -13.84 -12.20 16.29
N LEU A 101 -14.67 -11.16 16.21
CA LEU A 101 -14.60 -9.99 17.09
C LEU A 101 -14.95 -10.37 18.54
N GLU A 102 -16.00 -11.17 18.75
CA GLU A 102 -16.35 -11.71 20.08
C GLU A 102 -15.21 -12.57 20.64
N GLN A 103 -14.61 -13.44 19.82
CA GLN A 103 -13.44 -14.23 20.24
C GLN A 103 -12.23 -13.34 20.60
N LEU A 104 -11.98 -12.26 19.86
CA LEU A 104 -10.92 -11.31 20.15
C LEU A 104 -11.18 -10.56 21.46
N GLU A 105 -12.41 -10.13 21.69
CA GLU A 105 -12.81 -9.47 22.93
C GLU A 105 -12.65 -10.41 24.14
N GLU A 106 -13.06 -11.67 24.01
CA GLU A 106 -12.89 -12.68 25.06
C GLU A 106 -11.42 -12.99 25.34
N LYS A 107 -10.60 -13.12 24.29
CA LYS A 107 -9.14 -13.29 24.43
C LYS A 107 -8.48 -12.10 25.12
N THR A 108 -8.97 -10.89 24.87
CA THR A 108 -8.47 -9.67 25.51
C THR A 108 -8.79 -9.66 27.00
N LYS A 109 -10.05 -9.93 27.38
CA LYS A 109 -10.48 -10.05 28.79
C LYS A 109 -9.70 -11.15 29.53
N GLU A 110 -9.44 -12.25 28.84
CA GLU A 110 -8.69 -13.36 29.40
C GLU A 110 -7.18 -13.04 29.58
N ALA A 111 -6.60 -12.24 28.69
CA ALA A 111 -5.23 -11.72 28.86
C ALA A 111 -5.15 -10.78 30.08
N GLU A 112 -6.13 -9.90 30.26
CA GLU A 112 -6.21 -9.00 31.43
C GLU A 112 -6.30 -9.79 32.75
N ARG A 113 -7.08 -10.87 32.80
CA ARG A 113 -7.15 -11.75 33.99
C ARG A 113 -5.80 -12.41 34.28
N ARG A 114 -5.09 -12.89 33.25
CA ARG A 114 -3.75 -13.46 33.44
C ARG A 114 -2.75 -12.42 33.94
N GLU A 115 -2.81 -11.21 33.43
CA GLU A 115 -1.96 -10.11 33.87
C GLU A 115 -2.22 -9.76 35.34
N GLN A 116 -3.49 -9.68 35.75
CA GLN A 116 -3.87 -9.48 37.15
C GLN A 116 -3.33 -10.60 38.06
N LEU A 117 -3.44 -11.86 37.64
CA LEU A 117 -2.91 -12.99 38.40
C LEU A 117 -1.38 -12.91 38.53
N LEU A 118 -0.67 -12.59 37.44
CA LEU A 118 0.78 -12.42 37.46
C LEU A 118 1.20 -11.29 38.41
N LYS A 119 0.43 -10.20 38.44
CA LYS A 119 0.66 -9.10 39.38
C LYS A 119 0.50 -9.56 40.83
N SER A 120 -0.59 -10.25 41.17
CA SER A 120 -0.78 -10.80 42.52
C SER A 120 0.33 -11.77 42.92
N LEU A 121 0.74 -12.68 42.02
CA LEU A 121 1.84 -13.61 42.27
C LEU A 121 3.18 -12.91 42.47
N SER A 122 3.43 -11.82 41.74
CA SER A 122 4.65 -11.01 41.92
C SER A 122 4.67 -10.33 43.30
N GLU A 123 3.52 -9.80 43.73
CA GLU A 123 3.36 -9.18 45.06
C GLU A 123 3.57 -10.23 46.17
N GLU A 124 3.00 -11.43 46.04
CA GLU A 124 3.23 -12.54 46.97
C GLU A 124 4.71 -12.96 47.00
N THR A 125 5.36 -13.04 45.84
CA THR A 125 6.79 -13.39 45.74
C THR A 125 7.65 -12.36 46.46
N ASP A 126 7.34 -11.08 46.32
CA ASP A 126 8.05 -10.00 47.02
C ASP A 126 7.82 -10.06 48.54
N VAL A 127 6.61 -10.39 48.98
CA VAL A 127 6.32 -10.61 50.41
C VAL A 127 7.13 -11.79 50.95
N LEU A 128 7.15 -12.93 50.25
CA LEU A 128 7.92 -14.11 50.64
C LEU A 128 9.42 -13.81 50.67
N LYS A 129 9.93 -13.05 49.70
CA LYS A 129 11.33 -12.63 49.67
C LYS A 129 11.68 -11.73 50.86
N LYS A 130 10.80 -10.79 51.22
CA LYS A 130 10.95 -9.97 52.44
C LYS A 130 10.94 -10.84 53.70
N GLN A 131 9.99 -11.79 53.81
CA GLN A 131 9.94 -12.72 54.93
C GLN A 131 11.21 -13.56 55.04
N LEU A 132 11.71 -14.09 53.92
CA LEU A 132 12.96 -14.85 53.87
C LEU A 132 14.17 -13.99 54.29
N SER A 133 14.24 -12.74 53.84
CA SER A 133 15.30 -11.83 54.28
C SER A 133 15.22 -11.53 55.78
N ALA A 134 14.02 -11.38 56.33
CA ALA A 134 13.81 -11.15 57.76
C ALA A 134 14.13 -12.39 58.60
N THR A 135 13.76 -13.59 58.15
CA THR A 135 14.14 -14.83 58.84
C THR A 135 15.64 -15.08 58.76
N THR A 136 16.27 -14.81 57.60
CA THR A 136 17.72 -14.90 57.43
C THR A 136 18.44 -13.91 58.36
N ALA A 137 17.96 -12.67 58.47
CA ALA A 137 18.52 -11.68 59.40
C ALA A 137 18.37 -12.14 60.87
N ARG A 138 17.21 -12.68 61.25
CA ARG A 138 17.00 -13.25 62.59
C ARG A 138 17.93 -14.43 62.87
N LEU A 139 18.17 -15.31 61.89
CA LEU A 139 19.13 -16.40 62.03
C LEU A 139 20.55 -15.86 62.22
N ALA A 140 20.96 -14.84 61.46
CA ALA A 140 22.25 -14.20 61.62
C ALA A 140 22.40 -13.50 62.99
N GLU A 141 21.34 -12.87 63.51
CA GLU A 141 21.31 -12.32 64.87
C GLU A 141 21.41 -13.41 65.95
N LEU A 142 20.71 -14.54 65.77
CA LEU A 142 20.80 -15.69 66.66
C LEU A 142 22.19 -16.34 66.63
N GLU A 143 22.81 -16.46 65.45
CA GLU A 143 24.20 -16.89 65.30
C GLU A 143 25.17 -15.89 65.94
N GLY A 144 24.96 -14.58 65.75
CA GLY A 144 25.77 -13.53 66.38
C GLY A 144 25.66 -13.54 67.91
N THR A 145 24.47 -13.73 68.45
CA THR A 145 24.24 -13.86 69.89
C THR A 145 24.76 -15.18 70.44
N ALA A 146 24.66 -16.29 69.71
CA ALA A 146 25.31 -17.56 70.05
C ALA A 146 26.83 -17.43 70.04
N ASN A 147 27.40 -16.72 69.07
CA ASN A 147 28.84 -16.42 69.00
C ASN A 147 29.28 -15.47 70.12
N THR A 148 28.44 -14.52 70.53
CA THR A 148 28.69 -13.62 71.66
C THR A 148 28.56 -14.34 73.01
N LEU A 149 27.63 -15.28 73.14
CA LEU A 149 27.52 -16.22 74.25
C LEU A 149 28.74 -17.15 74.28
N HIS A 150 29.20 -17.65 73.14
CA HIS A 150 30.42 -18.43 73.01
C HIS A 150 31.65 -17.60 73.39
N LEU A 151 31.71 -16.31 73.05
CA LEU A 151 32.80 -15.39 73.41
C LEU A 151 32.79 -15.02 74.90
N SER A 152 31.61 -14.85 75.50
CA SER A 152 31.42 -14.65 76.94
C SER A 152 31.72 -15.94 77.73
N GLN A 153 31.51 -17.09 77.10
CA GLN A 153 31.90 -18.41 77.56
C GLN A 153 33.32 -18.79 77.06
N THR A 154 34.09 -17.89 76.45
CA THR A 154 35.50 -18.16 76.09
C THR A 154 36.45 -17.95 77.29
N VAL A 155 35.94 -17.46 78.43
CA VAL A 155 36.62 -17.65 79.73
C VAL A 155 36.35 -19.06 80.31
N ALA A 156 35.40 -19.80 79.73
CA ALA A 156 35.07 -21.16 80.16
C ALA A 156 34.66 -22.05 78.98
N THR A 157 35.65 -22.68 78.35
CA THR A 157 35.58 -23.95 77.59
C THR A 157 35.75 -23.88 76.07
N SER A 158 36.90 -24.39 75.64
CA SER A 158 37.45 -24.54 74.30
C SER A 158 36.81 -25.63 73.43
N CYS A 159 35.48 -25.66 73.28
CA CYS A 159 34.80 -26.83 72.72
C CYS A 159 34.75 -26.97 71.18
N PHE A 160 35.12 -25.98 70.37
CA PHE A 160 35.07 -26.11 68.91
C PHE A 160 36.36 -26.63 68.24
N ASN A 161 37.52 -26.55 68.92
CA ASN A 161 38.75 -27.23 68.47
C ASN A 161 38.81 -28.70 68.89
N SER A 162 37.91 -29.12 69.79
CA SER A 162 37.89 -30.47 70.35
C SER A 162 37.46 -31.52 69.31
N SER A 163 36.52 -31.20 68.42
CA SER A 163 36.02 -32.16 67.41
C SER A 163 37.09 -32.60 66.40
N MET A 164 37.89 -31.66 65.88
CA MET A 164 38.95 -31.97 64.91
C MET A 164 40.17 -32.64 65.57
N SER A 165 40.49 -32.25 66.82
CA SER A 165 41.53 -32.89 67.63
C SER A 165 41.16 -34.33 68.00
N ASN A 166 39.89 -34.58 68.34
CA ASN A 166 39.39 -35.92 68.68
C ASN A 166 39.45 -36.88 67.48
N ILE A 167 39.13 -36.41 66.26
CA ILE A 167 39.24 -37.24 65.05
C ILE A 167 40.70 -37.62 64.78
N HIS A 168 41.62 -36.65 64.88
CA HIS A 168 43.04 -36.91 64.65
C HIS A 168 43.66 -37.81 65.72
N GLU A 169 43.32 -37.61 67.00
CA GLU A 169 43.76 -38.49 68.08
C GLU A 169 43.22 -39.91 67.90
N MET A 170 41.98 -40.07 67.45
CA MET A 170 41.37 -41.38 67.18
C MET A 170 42.03 -42.08 65.98
N GLU A 171 42.42 -41.34 64.93
CA GLU A 171 43.20 -41.87 63.82
C GLU A 171 44.60 -42.34 64.25
N VAL A 172 45.27 -41.59 65.14
CA VAL A 172 46.58 -41.97 65.69
C VAL A 172 46.47 -43.21 66.57
N GLN A 173 45.45 -43.26 67.45
CA GLN A 173 45.19 -44.43 68.29
C GLN A 173 44.87 -45.68 67.46
N LEU A 174 44.14 -45.53 66.36
CA LEU A 174 43.84 -46.64 65.46
C LEU A 174 45.11 -47.18 64.79
N LYS A 175 46.01 -46.29 64.36
CA LYS A 175 47.31 -46.69 63.78
C LYS A 175 48.18 -47.44 64.79
N ASP A 176 48.30 -46.94 66.02
CA ASP A 176 49.05 -47.61 67.10
C ASP A 176 48.44 -48.98 67.46
N ALA A 177 47.10 -49.09 67.51
CA ALA A 177 46.43 -50.35 67.74
C ALA A 177 46.67 -51.37 66.60
N LEU A 178 46.69 -50.92 65.35
CA LEU A 178 47.00 -51.76 64.20
C LEU A 178 48.46 -52.25 64.21
N GLU A 179 49.40 -51.37 64.56
CA GLU A 179 50.82 -51.74 64.69
C GLU A 179 51.03 -52.77 65.81
N LYS A 180 50.41 -52.56 66.98
CA LYS A 180 50.46 -53.54 68.09
C LYS A 180 49.82 -54.87 67.70
N ASN A 181 48.70 -54.86 66.98
CA ASN A 181 48.10 -56.10 66.47
C ASN A 181 49.05 -56.85 65.53
N GLN A 182 49.77 -56.14 64.66
CA GLN A 182 50.76 -56.75 63.78
C GLN A 182 51.91 -57.37 64.60
N GLN A 183 52.37 -56.69 65.65
CA GLN A 183 53.40 -57.21 66.55
C GLN A 183 52.92 -58.46 67.31
N TRP A 184 51.67 -58.46 67.80
CA TRP A 184 51.06 -59.62 68.45
C TRP A 184 50.94 -60.82 67.52
N LEU A 185 50.61 -60.60 66.24
CA LEU A 185 50.54 -61.66 65.24
C LEU A 185 51.91 -62.31 65.02
N VAL A 186 52.97 -61.52 64.90
CA VAL A 186 54.35 -62.03 64.77
C VAL A 186 54.77 -62.80 66.02
N TYR A 187 54.46 -62.26 67.21
CA TYR A 187 54.74 -62.94 68.48
C TYR A 187 54.01 -64.29 68.58
N ASP A 188 52.73 -64.34 68.18
CA ASP A 188 51.96 -65.58 68.21
C ASP A 188 52.52 -66.61 67.22
N GLN A 189 52.91 -66.20 66.01
CA GLN A 189 53.62 -67.08 65.07
C GLN A 189 54.94 -67.61 65.62
N GLN A 190 55.75 -66.75 66.25
CA GLN A 190 57.00 -67.19 66.89
C GLN A 190 56.73 -68.18 68.02
N ARG A 191 55.72 -67.91 68.85
CA ARG A 191 55.27 -68.80 69.91
C ARG A 191 54.78 -70.14 69.37
N GLU A 192 54.02 -70.15 68.28
CA GLU A 192 53.59 -71.39 67.61
C GLU A 192 54.78 -72.20 67.12
N VAL A 193 55.76 -71.56 66.47
CA VAL A 193 56.98 -72.23 65.99
C VAL A 193 57.77 -72.80 67.18
N TYR A 194 57.89 -72.06 68.27
CA TYR A 194 58.55 -72.51 69.49
C TYR A 194 57.84 -73.72 70.12
N VAL A 195 56.52 -73.68 70.24
CA VAL A 195 55.72 -74.81 70.76
C VAL A 195 55.85 -76.04 69.86
N LYS A 196 55.80 -75.87 68.53
CA LYS A 196 56.04 -76.96 67.57
C LYS A 196 57.45 -77.55 67.75
N GLY A 197 58.46 -76.72 67.97
CA GLY A 197 59.82 -77.14 68.29
C GLY A 197 59.93 -77.90 69.62
N LEU A 198 59.26 -77.43 70.67
CA LEU A 198 59.19 -78.13 71.95
C LEU A 198 58.51 -79.49 71.82
N LEU A 199 57.39 -79.57 71.09
CA LEU A 199 56.69 -80.83 70.84
C LEU A 199 57.57 -81.83 70.10
N ALA A 200 58.30 -81.38 69.07
CA ALA A 200 59.28 -82.22 68.38
C ALA A 200 60.38 -82.69 69.34
N LYS A 201 60.83 -81.82 70.26
CA LYS A 201 61.86 -82.18 71.24
C LYS A 201 61.36 -83.16 72.28
N ILE A 202 60.14 -82.98 72.77
CA ILE A 202 59.47 -83.92 73.68
C ILE A 202 59.34 -85.27 72.99
N PHE A 203 58.88 -85.31 71.74
CA PHE A 203 58.77 -86.54 70.96
C PHE A 203 60.13 -87.26 70.80
N GLU A 204 61.22 -86.54 70.50
CA GLU A 204 62.57 -87.11 70.48
C GLU A 204 63.01 -87.68 71.83
N LEU A 205 62.66 -87.00 72.94
CA LEU A 205 63.00 -87.43 74.29
C LEU A 205 62.16 -88.63 74.73
N GLU A 206 60.86 -88.65 74.40
CA GLU A 206 59.96 -89.79 74.61
C GLU A 206 60.47 -91.02 73.89
N GLN A 207 60.88 -90.89 72.62
CA GLN A 207 61.49 -91.99 71.87
C GLN A 207 62.77 -92.51 72.56
N LYS A 208 63.58 -91.63 73.16
CA LYS A 208 64.77 -92.02 73.94
C LYS A 208 64.42 -92.69 75.26
N VAL A 209 63.37 -92.24 75.93
CA VAL A 209 62.83 -92.86 77.17
C VAL A 209 62.24 -94.23 76.87
N GLU A 210 61.60 -94.41 75.73
CA GLU A 210 61.03 -95.70 75.29
C GLU A 210 62.12 -96.72 74.92
N THR A 211 63.32 -96.26 74.55
CA THR A 211 64.52 -97.11 74.39
C THR A 211 65.31 -97.36 75.69
N ALA A 212 64.90 -96.78 76.82
CA ALA A 212 65.51 -97.00 78.13
C ALA A 212 64.58 -97.88 79.02
N PRO A 213 65.09 -98.93 79.71
CA PRO A 213 64.22 -99.85 80.44
C PRO A 213 63.54 -99.18 81.65
N GLN A 214 62.20 -99.22 81.61
CA GLN A 214 61.25 -98.69 82.58
C GLN A 214 61.37 -99.31 83.98
N THR A 215 61.30 -98.47 85.01
CA THR A 215 60.86 -98.83 86.36
C THR A 215 59.52 -98.16 86.68
N LEU A 216 58.49 -98.99 86.77
CA LEU A 216 57.14 -98.80 87.37
C LEU A 216 57.28 -98.34 88.87
N PRO A 217 56.23 -97.94 89.67
CA PRO A 217 54.79 -98.10 89.40
C PRO A 217 53.73 -97.13 90.01
N GLN A 218 52.50 -97.26 89.46
CA GLN A 218 51.20 -97.48 90.15
C GLN A 218 50.29 -96.36 90.74
N GLN A 219 48.98 -96.65 90.57
CA GLN A 219 47.79 -96.35 91.43
C GLN A 219 47.12 -94.96 91.27
N THR A 220 45.79 -94.73 91.34
CA THR A 220 44.63 -95.51 91.81
C THR A 220 43.30 -94.80 91.45
N LYS A 221 42.23 -95.61 91.39
CA LYS A 221 40.76 -95.37 91.47
C LYS A 221 40.26 -94.05 92.10
N LYS A 222 39.10 -93.56 91.62
CA LYS A 222 38.04 -92.90 92.43
C LYS A 222 36.69 -92.87 91.68
N THR A 223 35.72 -93.64 92.17
CA THR A 223 34.39 -93.89 91.58
C THR A 223 33.26 -93.12 92.29
N GLU A 224 33.58 -92.00 92.93
CA GLU A 224 32.60 -91.16 93.66
C GLU A 224 32.47 -89.74 93.06
N SER A 225 33.20 -89.46 91.97
CA SER A 225 33.20 -88.16 91.30
C SER A 225 32.18 -88.06 90.15
N GLU A 226 31.61 -89.19 89.69
CA GLU A 226 30.82 -89.24 88.45
C GLU A 226 29.44 -88.56 88.56
N GLY A 227 28.77 -88.63 89.72
CA GLY A 227 27.45 -88.02 89.90
C GLY A 227 27.46 -86.49 89.85
N TYR A 228 28.43 -85.85 90.53
CA TYR A 228 28.61 -84.40 90.51
C TYR A 228 29.08 -83.91 89.13
N LEU A 229 30.02 -84.63 88.50
CA LEU A 229 30.46 -84.37 87.12
C LEU A 229 29.32 -84.49 86.09
N GLN A 230 28.36 -85.38 86.30
CA GLN A 230 27.25 -85.58 85.37
C GLN A 230 26.18 -84.48 85.49
N GLU A 231 25.89 -84.03 86.70
CA GLU A 231 24.96 -82.93 86.93
C GLU A 231 25.53 -81.58 86.44
N GLU A 232 26.84 -81.38 86.60
CA GLU A 232 27.55 -80.20 86.11
C GLU A 232 27.68 -80.20 84.58
N LYS A 233 27.89 -81.37 83.96
CA LYS A 233 27.76 -81.55 82.50
C LYS A 233 26.35 -81.23 82.01
N GLN A 234 25.31 -81.68 82.70
CA GLN A 234 23.93 -81.38 82.30
C GLN A 234 23.62 -79.88 82.37
N LYS A 235 24.11 -79.19 83.42
CA LYS A 235 24.02 -77.73 83.54
C LYS A 235 24.76 -77.01 82.41
N TYR A 236 25.96 -77.46 82.07
CA TYR A 236 26.72 -76.93 80.94
C TYR A 236 25.99 -77.09 79.60
N TYR A 237 25.45 -78.29 79.31
CA TYR A 237 24.68 -78.52 78.09
C TYR A 237 23.39 -77.71 78.04
N ASN A 238 22.66 -77.59 79.15
CA ASN A 238 21.47 -76.76 79.24
C ASN A 238 21.80 -75.27 79.01
N HIS A 239 22.92 -74.78 79.57
CA HIS A 239 23.38 -73.41 79.35
C HIS A 239 23.77 -73.16 77.89
N LEU A 240 24.50 -74.09 77.26
CA LEU A 240 24.86 -74.02 75.84
C LEU A 240 23.62 -73.98 74.94
N LEU A 241 22.62 -74.82 75.22
CA LEU A 241 21.34 -74.84 74.51
C LEU A 241 20.54 -73.55 74.68
N ALA A 242 20.56 -72.97 75.89
CA ALA A 242 19.89 -71.70 76.16
C ALA A 242 20.56 -70.54 75.40
N ASN A 243 21.89 -70.50 75.36
CA ASN A 243 22.63 -69.50 74.59
C ASN A 243 22.38 -69.66 73.09
N ALA A 244 22.48 -70.88 72.55
CA ALA A 244 22.20 -71.14 71.13
C ALA A 244 20.76 -70.74 70.73
N LYS A 245 19.77 -70.96 71.62
CA LYS A 245 18.39 -70.48 71.39
C LYS A 245 18.29 -68.96 71.40
N LYS A 246 19.01 -68.29 72.30
CA LYS A 246 19.05 -66.83 72.37
C LYS A 246 19.70 -66.25 71.11
N ASP A 247 20.82 -66.80 70.68
CA ASP A 247 21.53 -66.36 69.46
C ASP A 247 20.66 -66.55 68.22
N LEU A 248 20.00 -67.71 68.10
CA LEU A 248 19.06 -67.97 67.01
C LEU A 248 17.88 -66.98 67.00
N GLU A 249 17.39 -66.56 68.17
CA GLU A 249 16.33 -65.57 68.27
C GLU A 249 16.81 -64.17 67.87
N VAL A 250 18.05 -63.79 68.24
CA VAL A 250 18.68 -62.55 67.78
C VAL A 250 18.86 -62.55 66.26
N GLU A 251 19.34 -63.65 65.67
CA GLU A 251 19.46 -63.79 64.22
C GLU A 251 18.10 -63.66 63.51
N ARG A 252 17.03 -64.26 64.06
CA ARG A 252 15.67 -64.12 63.52
C ARG A 252 15.19 -62.67 63.54
N GLN A 253 15.48 -61.93 64.61
CA GLN A 253 15.13 -60.52 64.72
C GLN A 253 15.92 -59.69 63.70
N THR A 254 17.22 -59.94 63.55
CA THR A 254 18.08 -59.29 62.55
C THR A 254 17.58 -59.55 61.12
N ILE A 255 17.26 -60.80 60.79
CA ILE A 255 16.70 -61.17 59.49
C ILE A 255 15.37 -60.44 59.23
N THR A 256 14.51 -60.34 60.25
CA THR A 256 13.23 -59.63 60.13
C THR A 256 13.44 -58.14 59.86
N GLN A 257 14.39 -57.51 60.56
CA GLN A 257 14.76 -56.11 60.36
C GLN A 257 15.33 -55.87 58.96
N LEU A 258 16.28 -56.69 58.51
CA LEU A 258 16.88 -56.59 57.17
C LEU A 258 15.84 -56.81 56.06
N ASN A 259 14.90 -57.73 56.25
CA ASN A 259 13.81 -57.94 55.29
C ASN A 259 12.90 -56.71 55.18
N PHE A 260 12.60 -56.05 56.30
CA PHE A 260 11.85 -54.80 56.30
C PHE A 260 12.61 -53.71 55.54
N GLU A 261 13.90 -53.52 55.82
CA GLU A 261 14.74 -52.54 55.13
C GLU A 261 14.85 -52.81 53.62
N LEU A 262 15.07 -54.07 53.21
CA LEU A 262 15.09 -54.46 51.79
C LEU A 262 13.75 -54.17 51.10
N SER A 263 12.63 -54.40 51.77
CA SER A 263 11.30 -54.11 51.23
C SER A 263 11.10 -52.61 51.02
N GLU A 264 11.56 -51.78 51.96
CA GLU A 264 11.50 -50.32 51.85
C GLU A 264 12.42 -49.80 50.74
N PHE A 265 13.63 -50.34 50.59
CA PHE A 265 14.53 -49.99 49.49
C PHE A 265 13.93 -50.37 48.13
N ARG A 266 13.32 -51.55 48.02
CA ARG A 266 12.63 -51.98 46.80
C ARG A 266 11.48 -51.03 46.44
N ARG A 267 10.65 -50.65 47.41
CA ARG A 267 9.55 -49.69 47.21
C ARG A 267 10.07 -48.34 46.69
N LYS A 268 11.11 -47.79 47.32
CA LYS A 268 11.75 -46.54 46.89
C LYS A 268 12.35 -46.63 45.49
N TYR A 269 12.96 -47.77 45.15
CA TYR A 269 13.49 -48.00 43.82
C TYR A 269 12.36 -48.05 42.76
N GLU A 270 11.26 -48.73 43.06
CA GLU A 270 10.10 -48.79 42.17
C GLU A 270 9.43 -47.41 41.99
N GLU A 271 9.36 -46.60 43.04
CA GLU A 271 8.87 -45.21 42.99
C GLU A 271 9.77 -44.33 42.12
N THR A 272 11.08 -44.32 42.38
CA THR A 272 12.05 -43.55 41.58
C THR A 272 12.09 -44.01 40.11
N GLN A 273 11.93 -45.31 39.85
CA GLN A 273 11.83 -45.84 38.49
C GLN A 273 10.59 -45.29 37.76
N LYS A 274 9.44 -45.19 38.44
CA LYS A 274 8.22 -44.59 37.87
C LYS A 274 8.39 -43.10 37.62
N GLU A 275 8.94 -42.36 38.58
CA GLU A 275 9.22 -40.93 38.42
C GLU A 275 10.11 -40.66 37.20
N VAL A 276 11.16 -41.47 36.99
CA VAL A 276 12.03 -41.34 35.81
C VAL A 276 11.26 -41.61 34.51
N GLN A 277 10.35 -42.59 34.50
CA GLN A 277 9.51 -42.87 33.33
C GLN A 277 8.55 -41.71 33.03
N ASP A 278 7.89 -41.18 34.05
CA ASP A 278 6.95 -40.05 33.93
C ASP A 278 7.67 -38.79 33.44
N LEU A 279 8.84 -38.49 34.01
CA LEU A 279 9.69 -37.37 33.56
C LEU A 279 10.13 -37.55 32.10
N ASN A 280 10.47 -38.78 31.69
CA ASN A 280 10.87 -39.04 30.31
C ASN A 280 9.69 -38.88 29.33
N GLN A 281 8.48 -39.28 29.73
CA GLN A 281 7.26 -39.06 28.95
C GLN A 281 6.93 -37.57 28.82
N LEU A 282 7.08 -36.81 29.91
CA LEU A 282 6.91 -35.37 29.90
C LEU A 282 7.93 -34.69 28.98
N LEU A 283 9.21 -35.07 29.07
CA LEU A 283 10.27 -34.55 28.21
C LEU A 283 10.01 -34.85 26.72
N CYS A 284 9.55 -36.05 26.40
CA CYS A 284 9.16 -36.41 25.03
C CYS A 284 7.98 -35.57 24.53
N SER A 285 7.00 -35.30 25.40
CA SER A 285 5.83 -34.48 25.06
C SER A 285 6.22 -33.02 24.84
N GLN A 286 7.09 -32.48 25.70
CA GLN A 286 7.65 -31.14 25.55
C GLN A 286 8.40 -30.99 24.23
N ARG A 287 9.31 -31.92 23.91
CA ARG A 287 10.06 -31.90 22.64
C ARG A 287 9.14 -31.90 21.41
N LYS A 288 8.05 -32.67 21.45
CA LYS A 288 7.06 -32.68 20.36
C LYS A 288 6.33 -31.34 20.25
N ALA A 289 5.96 -30.74 21.37
CA ALA A 289 5.33 -29.42 21.38
C ALA A 289 6.28 -28.34 20.84
N ASP A 290 7.56 -28.37 21.23
CA ASP A 290 8.58 -27.44 20.76
C ASP A 290 8.79 -27.56 19.24
N VAL A 291 8.90 -28.79 18.73
CA VAL A 291 9.00 -29.04 17.27
C VAL A 291 7.78 -28.53 16.53
N GLN A 292 6.57 -28.79 17.05
CA GLN A 292 5.33 -28.29 16.43
C GLN A 292 5.30 -26.77 16.42
N HIS A 293 5.70 -26.12 17.52
CA HIS A 293 5.77 -24.66 17.59
C HIS A 293 6.74 -24.08 16.56
N LEU A 294 7.92 -24.68 16.41
CA LEU A 294 8.90 -24.27 15.40
C LEU A 294 8.37 -24.45 13.97
N GLU A 295 7.66 -25.54 13.70
CA GLU A 295 7.04 -25.79 12.39
C GLU A 295 5.93 -24.77 12.10
N ASP A 296 5.08 -24.47 13.08
CA ASP A 296 4.02 -23.46 12.97
C ASP A 296 4.61 -22.06 12.74
N ASP A 297 5.69 -21.71 13.44
CA ASP A 297 6.39 -20.46 13.24
C ASP A 297 7.05 -20.37 11.86
N ARG A 298 7.64 -21.48 11.38
CA ARG A 298 8.16 -21.58 10.00
C ARG A 298 7.06 -21.29 8.98
N GLN A 299 5.89 -21.92 9.13
CA GLN A 299 4.74 -21.70 8.25
C GLN A 299 4.23 -20.25 8.30
N LYS A 300 4.19 -19.63 9.49
CA LYS A 300 3.84 -18.21 9.64
C LYS A 300 4.85 -17.33 8.90
N THR A 301 6.15 -17.56 9.05
CA THR A 301 7.18 -16.80 8.33
C THR A 301 7.09 -16.96 6.82
N GLU A 302 6.85 -18.17 6.31
CA GLU A 302 6.63 -18.41 4.87
C GLU A 302 5.39 -17.67 4.36
N LYS A 303 4.29 -17.66 5.13
CA LYS A 303 3.08 -16.90 4.78
C LYS A 303 3.34 -15.40 4.75
N ILE A 304 4.07 -14.87 5.73
CA ILE A 304 4.46 -13.45 5.77
C ILE A 304 5.31 -13.12 4.54
N GLN A 305 6.26 -13.97 4.17
CA GLN A 305 7.11 -13.75 3.00
C GLN A 305 6.30 -13.72 1.69
N ARG A 306 5.38 -14.67 1.48
CA ARG A 306 4.46 -14.64 0.32
C ARG A 306 3.62 -13.37 0.26
N LEU A 307 3.05 -12.95 1.39
CA LEU A 307 2.25 -11.73 1.45
C LEU A 307 3.08 -10.47 1.18
N LYS A 308 4.36 -10.45 1.57
CA LYS A 308 5.28 -9.36 1.22
C LYS A 308 5.51 -9.28 -0.28
N GLU A 309 5.81 -10.42 -0.92
CA GLU A 309 6.02 -10.50 -2.36
C GLU A 309 4.75 -10.07 -3.14
N GLU A 310 3.57 -10.55 -2.72
CA GLU A 310 2.29 -10.13 -3.30
C GLU A 310 2.04 -8.61 -3.13
N ASN A 311 2.39 -8.05 -1.96
CA ASN A 311 2.24 -6.61 -1.71
C ASN A 311 3.19 -5.77 -2.57
N ASP A 312 4.43 -6.21 -2.74
CA ASP A 312 5.42 -5.52 -3.57
C ASP A 312 5.01 -5.56 -5.05
N LEU A 313 4.52 -6.70 -5.55
CA LEU A 313 3.95 -6.83 -6.90
C LEU A 313 2.71 -5.93 -7.09
N ALA A 314 1.83 -5.84 -6.10
CA ALA A 314 0.67 -4.96 -6.15
C ALA A 314 1.08 -3.48 -6.18
N ARG A 315 2.14 -3.11 -5.44
CA ARG A 315 2.68 -1.75 -5.41
C ARG A 315 3.29 -1.36 -6.76
N GLU A 316 4.02 -2.28 -7.40
CA GLU A 316 4.58 -2.06 -8.74
C GLU A 316 3.47 -1.82 -9.77
N LYS A 317 2.43 -2.66 -9.79
CA LYS A 317 1.26 -2.48 -10.68
C LYS A 317 0.55 -1.16 -10.45
N LEU A 318 0.39 -0.75 -9.19
CA LEU A 318 -0.21 0.54 -8.85
C LEU A 318 0.62 1.70 -9.42
N GLU A 319 1.94 1.60 -9.33
CA GLU A 319 2.84 2.64 -9.84
C GLU A 319 2.84 2.70 -11.37
N GLU A 320 2.73 1.55 -12.06
CA GLU A 320 2.49 1.52 -13.50
C GLU A 320 1.17 2.19 -13.89
N GLU A 321 0.07 1.88 -13.18
CA GLU A 321 -1.23 2.49 -13.44
C GLU A 321 -1.23 3.99 -13.18
N LYS A 322 -0.52 4.47 -12.15
CA LYS A 322 -0.31 5.91 -11.95
C LYS A 322 0.41 6.55 -13.13
N LYS A 323 1.50 5.95 -13.62
CA LYS A 323 2.22 6.47 -14.80
C LYS A 323 1.31 6.50 -16.03
N ARG A 324 0.55 5.44 -16.29
CA ARG A 324 -0.45 5.39 -17.37
C ARG A 324 -1.50 6.50 -17.23
N SER A 325 -1.96 6.74 -16.00
CA SER A 325 -2.92 7.81 -15.68
C SER A 325 -2.33 9.20 -15.91
N GLU A 326 -1.09 9.45 -15.49
CA GLU A 326 -0.37 10.71 -15.71
C GLU A 326 -0.11 10.99 -17.21
N GLU A 327 0.24 9.95 -17.97
CA GLU A 327 0.38 10.03 -19.42
C GLU A 327 -0.95 10.37 -20.10
N LEU A 328 -2.04 9.73 -19.68
CA LEU A 328 -3.38 10.01 -20.21
C LEU A 328 -3.82 11.43 -19.85
N LEU A 329 -3.58 11.88 -18.63
CA LEU A 329 -3.87 13.24 -18.19
C LEU A 329 -3.13 14.27 -19.04
N SER A 330 -1.85 14.02 -19.32
CA SER A 330 -1.03 14.87 -20.20
C SER A 330 -1.60 14.95 -21.62
N GLN A 331 -2.08 13.82 -22.16
CA GLN A 331 -2.76 13.79 -23.47
C GLN A 331 -4.06 14.60 -23.46
N VAL A 332 -4.90 14.43 -22.42
CA VAL A 332 -6.15 15.18 -22.27
C VAL A 332 -5.87 16.68 -22.18
N GLN A 333 -4.87 17.08 -21.41
CA GLN A 333 -4.48 18.49 -21.28
C GLN A 333 -3.99 19.08 -22.61
N PHE A 334 -3.23 18.32 -23.39
CA PHE A 334 -2.79 18.73 -24.72
C PHE A 334 -3.97 18.92 -25.68
N LEU A 335 -4.93 17.98 -25.69
CA LEU A 335 -6.13 18.07 -26.51
C LEU A 335 -6.99 19.27 -26.11
N TYR A 336 -7.19 19.50 -24.82
CA TYR A 336 -7.93 20.65 -24.30
C TYR A 336 -7.29 21.98 -24.74
N THR A 337 -5.97 22.10 -24.61
CA THR A 337 -5.23 23.29 -25.04
C THR A 337 -5.33 23.50 -26.56
N SER A 338 -5.28 22.42 -27.34
CA SER A 338 -5.40 22.49 -28.79
C SER A 338 -6.80 22.90 -29.23
N LEU A 339 -7.84 22.41 -28.53
CA LEU A 339 -9.22 22.79 -28.77
C LEU A 339 -9.45 24.29 -28.51
N LEU A 340 -8.94 24.82 -27.40
CA LEU A 340 -9.02 26.26 -27.10
C LEU A 340 -8.39 27.10 -28.20
N LYS A 341 -7.20 26.73 -28.68
CA LYS A 341 -6.55 27.42 -29.82
C LYS A 341 -7.38 27.34 -31.09
N GLN A 342 -8.05 26.22 -31.33
CA GLN A 342 -8.93 26.06 -32.49
C GLN A 342 -10.15 26.97 -32.39
N GLU A 343 -10.74 27.12 -31.20
CA GLU A 343 -11.85 28.07 -30.96
C GLU A 343 -11.39 29.51 -31.18
N GLU A 344 -10.22 29.90 -30.66
CA GLU A 344 -9.62 31.21 -30.93
C GLU A 344 -9.44 31.47 -32.43
N GLU A 345 -8.89 30.50 -33.17
CA GLU A 345 -8.71 30.62 -34.62
C GLU A 345 -10.06 30.73 -35.35
N GLN A 346 -11.07 29.96 -34.94
CA GLN A 346 -12.43 30.03 -35.50
C GLN A 346 -13.07 31.41 -35.28
N THR A 347 -12.92 32.00 -34.09
CA THR A 347 -13.43 33.35 -33.81
C THR A 347 -12.73 34.41 -34.67
N ARG A 348 -11.40 34.26 -34.87
CA ARG A 348 -10.62 35.15 -35.74
C ARG A 348 -11.07 35.06 -37.19
N VAL A 349 -11.31 33.84 -37.70
CA VAL A 349 -11.82 33.62 -39.06
C VAL A 349 -13.21 34.24 -39.21
N ALA A 350 -14.12 34.01 -38.28
CA ALA A 350 -15.47 34.58 -38.32
C ALA A 350 -15.45 36.13 -38.36
N LEU A 351 -14.55 36.76 -37.59
CA LEU A 351 -14.38 38.21 -37.63
C LEU A 351 -13.88 38.71 -38.99
N LEU A 352 -12.90 38.02 -39.58
CA LEU A 352 -12.38 38.36 -40.91
C LEU A 352 -13.43 38.17 -42.00
N GLU A 353 -14.24 37.12 -41.93
CA GLU A 353 -15.36 36.90 -42.84
C GLU A 353 -16.39 38.03 -42.73
N GLN A 354 -16.73 38.46 -41.52
CA GLN A 354 -17.61 39.60 -41.30
C GLN A 354 -17.03 40.90 -41.88
N GLN A 355 -15.74 41.15 -41.68
CA GLN A 355 -15.06 42.32 -42.25
C GLN A 355 -15.08 42.29 -43.78
N MET A 356 -14.79 41.13 -44.38
CA MET A 356 -14.83 40.96 -45.83
C MET A 356 -16.23 41.21 -46.41
N GLN A 357 -17.28 40.72 -45.73
CA GLN A 357 -18.67 40.99 -46.12
C GLN A 357 -19.02 42.48 -46.02
N ALA A 358 -18.60 43.16 -44.94
CA ALA A 358 -18.81 44.59 -44.78
C ALA A 358 -18.13 45.40 -45.88
N CYS A 359 -16.84 45.14 -46.16
CA CYS A 359 -16.12 45.80 -47.24
C CYS A 359 -16.74 45.51 -48.62
N THR A 360 -17.27 44.31 -48.84
CA THR A 360 -17.97 43.96 -50.09
C THR A 360 -19.24 44.79 -50.25
N LEU A 361 -20.03 44.92 -49.19
CA LEU A 361 -21.25 45.72 -49.18
C LEU A 361 -20.95 47.21 -49.42
N ASP A 362 -19.93 47.76 -48.74
CA ASP A 362 -19.49 49.14 -48.94
C ASP A 362 -19.07 49.39 -50.39
N PHE A 363 -18.31 48.46 -50.98
CA PHE A 363 -17.91 48.54 -52.38
C PHE A 363 -19.10 48.50 -53.35
N GLU A 364 -20.11 47.67 -53.09
CA GLU A 364 -21.35 47.63 -53.87
C GLU A 364 -22.14 48.94 -53.77
N ASN A 365 -22.21 49.53 -52.57
CA ASN A 365 -22.84 50.83 -52.33
C ASN A 365 -22.10 51.95 -53.06
N GLU A 366 -20.77 52.03 -52.95
CA GLU A 366 -19.96 53.02 -53.67
C GLU A 366 -20.11 52.89 -55.19
N LYS A 367 -20.20 51.65 -55.70
CA LYS A 367 -20.45 51.40 -57.12
C LYS A 367 -21.81 51.97 -57.55
N LEU A 368 -22.85 51.79 -56.75
CA LEU A 368 -24.18 52.32 -57.01
C LEU A 368 -24.19 53.86 -56.96
N ASP A 369 -23.53 54.46 -55.95
CA ASP A 369 -23.38 55.90 -55.82
C ASP A 369 -22.64 56.50 -57.01
N ARG A 370 -21.55 55.87 -57.46
CA ARG A 370 -20.83 56.28 -58.65
C ARG A 370 -21.70 56.23 -59.90
N GLN A 371 -22.51 55.18 -60.08
CA GLN A 371 -23.45 55.08 -61.20
C GLN A 371 -24.51 56.19 -61.15
N ASN A 372 -25.04 56.49 -59.97
CA ASN A 372 -25.98 57.58 -59.76
C ASN A 372 -25.34 58.94 -60.10
N MET A 373 -24.12 59.21 -59.63
CA MET A 373 -23.38 60.43 -59.95
C MET A 373 -23.09 60.55 -61.45
N GLN A 374 -22.72 59.45 -62.12
CA GLN A 374 -22.54 59.44 -63.57
C GLN A 374 -23.85 59.75 -64.32
N HIS A 375 -24.97 59.21 -63.85
CA HIS A 375 -26.29 59.52 -64.41
C HIS A 375 -26.64 61.01 -64.22
N GLN A 376 -26.46 61.55 -63.01
CA GLN A 376 -26.69 62.97 -62.73
C GLN A 376 -25.81 63.87 -63.60
N LEU A 377 -24.52 63.53 -63.76
CA LEU A 377 -23.61 64.24 -64.65
C LEU A 377 -24.11 64.24 -66.10
N HIS A 378 -24.60 63.10 -66.59
CA HIS A 378 -25.15 63.00 -67.94
C HIS A 378 -26.39 63.88 -68.12
N VAL A 379 -27.27 63.94 -67.13
CA VAL A 379 -28.44 64.83 -67.12
C VAL A 379 -28.00 66.28 -67.18
N ILE A 380 -27.07 66.70 -66.32
CA ILE A 380 -26.54 68.08 -66.31
C ILE A 380 -25.90 68.42 -67.65
N LEU A 381 -25.08 67.54 -68.23
CA LEU A 381 -24.47 67.76 -69.55
C LEU A 381 -25.52 67.89 -70.67
N LYS A 382 -26.62 67.14 -70.60
CA LYS A 382 -27.73 67.24 -71.56
C LYS A 382 -28.46 68.58 -71.43
N GLU A 383 -28.73 69.03 -70.21
CA GLU A 383 -29.33 70.34 -69.95
C GLU A 383 -28.40 71.49 -70.35
N LEU A 384 -27.09 71.38 -70.07
CA LEU A 384 -26.10 72.36 -70.55
C LEU A 384 -26.06 72.45 -72.08
N ARG A 385 -26.16 71.32 -72.80
CA ARG A 385 -26.26 71.34 -74.27
C ARG A 385 -27.56 72.01 -74.74
N LYS A 386 -28.69 71.75 -74.08
CA LYS A 386 -29.95 72.45 -74.40
C LYS A 386 -29.84 73.94 -74.16
N ALA A 387 -29.31 74.36 -73.02
CA ALA A 387 -29.08 75.76 -72.68
C ALA A 387 -28.15 76.41 -73.71
N ARG A 388 -27.06 75.75 -74.11
CA ARG A 388 -26.15 76.22 -75.17
C ARG A 388 -26.85 76.35 -76.52
N ASN A 389 -27.69 75.40 -76.91
CA ASN A 389 -28.48 75.47 -78.14
C ASN A 389 -29.49 76.62 -78.09
N GLN A 390 -30.15 76.83 -76.95
CA GLN A 390 -31.04 77.97 -76.74
C GLN A 390 -30.26 79.30 -76.86
N ILE A 391 -29.07 79.40 -76.25
CA ILE A 391 -28.18 80.56 -76.41
C ILE A 391 -27.83 80.76 -77.89
N THR A 392 -27.43 79.71 -78.61
CA THR A 392 -27.07 79.79 -80.04
C THR A 392 -28.26 80.22 -80.91
N GLN A 393 -29.48 79.76 -80.60
CA GLN A 393 -30.70 80.19 -81.28
C GLN A 393 -31.05 81.65 -81.00
N LEU A 394 -30.86 82.10 -79.75
CA LEU A 394 -31.03 83.51 -79.39
C LEU A 394 -29.96 84.39 -80.04
N GLU A 395 -28.72 83.92 -80.13
CA GLU A 395 -27.62 84.58 -80.84
C GLU A 395 -27.88 84.66 -82.35
N SER A 396 -28.41 83.60 -82.98
CA SER A 396 -28.76 83.65 -84.41
C SER A 396 -29.98 84.52 -84.68
N LEU A 397 -30.97 84.56 -83.79
CA LEU A 397 -32.07 85.54 -83.84
C LEU A 397 -31.57 86.98 -83.65
N LYS A 398 -30.55 87.17 -82.81
CA LYS A 398 -29.84 88.45 -82.68
C LYS A 398 -29.09 88.79 -83.97
N GLN A 399 -28.44 87.82 -84.60
CA GLN A 399 -27.73 87.98 -85.88
C GLN A 399 -28.68 88.26 -87.07
N ILE A 400 -29.91 87.73 -87.04
CA ILE A 400 -30.99 88.07 -87.98
C ILE A 400 -31.51 89.50 -87.72
N ARG A 401 -31.53 89.95 -86.46
CA ARG A 401 -31.79 91.36 -86.12
C ARG A 401 -30.61 92.29 -86.47
N GLU A 402 -29.38 91.78 -86.52
CA GLU A 402 -28.17 92.56 -86.83
C GLU A 402 -27.88 92.64 -88.35
N PHE A 403 -28.62 91.94 -89.21
CA PHE A 403 -28.58 92.12 -90.68
C PHE A 403 -29.43 93.31 -91.20
N ALA A 404 -30.06 94.06 -90.29
CA ALA A 404 -30.54 95.41 -90.54
C ALA A 404 -29.89 96.36 -89.52
N PHE A 405 -29.02 97.22 -90.04
CA PHE A 405 -28.29 98.31 -89.39
C PHE A 405 -26.87 98.01 -88.88
N THR A 406 -25.93 98.60 -89.61
CA THR A 406 -24.53 98.83 -89.26
C THR A 406 -24.41 100.08 -88.37
N GLU A 407 -23.79 99.92 -87.20
CA GLU A 407 -23.03 100.88 -86.35
C GLU A 407 -23.73 102.15 -85.78
N PRO A 408 -23.28 102.73 -84.62
CA PRO A 408 -21.87 102.95 -84.24
C PRO A 408 -21.44 102.72 -82.78
N LEU A 409 -20.12 102.51 -82.67
CA LEU A 409 -19.17 102.68 -81.54
C LEU A 409 -19.62 103.54 -80.34
N VAL A 410 -19.48 103.02 -79.10
CA VAL A 410 -19.15 103.83 -77.90
C VAL A 410 -18.31 102.99 -76.91
N THR A 411 -17.08 103.43 -76.70
CA THR A 411 -16.20 103.14 -75.55
C THR A 411 -16.83 103.51 -74.20
N PHE A 412 -16.77 102.64 -73.19
CA PHE A 412 -16.64 103.09 -71.80
C PHE A 412 -15.83 102.11 -70.93
N GLN A 413 -14.95 102.76 -70.17
CA GLN A 413 -13.95 102.32 -69.22
C GLN A 413 -14.54 102.35 -67.80
N LYS A 414 -14.33 101.29 -67.00
CA LYS A 414 -14.18 101.31 -65.51
C LYS A 414 -14.02 99.88 -65.01
N GLU A 415 -12.84 99.44 -64.58
CA GLU A 415 -12.35 99.55 -63.19
C GLU A 415 -13.42 99.25 -62.13
N THR A 416 -13.30 98.11 -61.46
CA THR A 416 -12.91 98.09 -60.04
C THR A 416 -12.48 96.69 -59.63
N GLU A 417 -11.23 96.61 -59.16
CA GLU A 417 -10.76 95.57 -58.25
C GLU A 417 -11.68 95.50 -57.02
N ASN A 418 -11.88 94.31 -56.46
CA ASN A 418 -11.78 94.24 -55.01
C ASN A 418 -11.19 92.90 -54.54
N ARG A 419 -10.16 93.06 -53.72
CA ARG A 419 -9.35 92.04 -53.09
C ARG A 419 -10.16 91.21 -52.10
N GLY A 420 -9.83 89.93 -52.05
CA GLY A 420 -10.12 89.05 -50.92
C GLY A 420 -9.02 88.00 -50.77
N LYS A 421 -7.82 88.44 -50.37
CA LYS A 421 -6.80 87.54 -49.79
C LYS A 421 -7.38 86.94 -48.52
N VAL A 422 -7.54 85.62 -48.47
CA VAL A 422 -7.45 84.87 -47.22
C VAL A 422 -6.67 83.60 -47.48
N ALA A 423 -5.73 83.38 -46.58
CA ALA A 423 -4.62 82.47 -46.68
C ALA A 423 -5.01 80.99 -46.64
N SER A 424 -4.16 80.15 -47.23
CA SER A 424 -4.00 78.75 -46.86
C SER A 424 -3.90 78.58 -45.34
N PRO A 425 -4.58 77.60 -44.77
CA PRO A 425 -4.12 76.93 -43.57
C PRO A 425 -3.43 75.62 -43.97
N LYS A 426 -2.21 75.55 -43.47
CA LYS A 426 -1.24 74.46 -43.48
C LYS A 426 -1.86 73.12 -43.08
N SER A 427 -1.31 72.06 -43.67
CA SER A 427 -1.31 70.68 -43.21
C SER A 427 -1.37 70.54 -41.68
N PRO A 428 -2.20 69.63 -41.12
CA PRO A 428 -2.29 69.41 -39.67
C PRO A 428 -1.16 68.53 -39.10
N THR A 429 -0.03 68.38 -39.79
CA THR A 429 1.03 67.44 -39.40
C THR A 429 2.01 67.99 -38.35
N ALA A 430 1.91 69.27 -37.97
CA ALA A 430 2.90 69.91 -37.09
C ALA A 430 2.48 70.06 -35.61
N ALA A 431 1.28 69.63 -35.22
CA ALA A 431 0.75 69.81 -33.85
C ALA A 431 0.70 68.54 -32.99
N LEU A 432 1.18 67.39 -33.50
CA LEU A 432 1.29 66.13 -32.74
C LEU A 432 2.74 65.79 -32.35
N ASN A 433 3.69 66.69 -32.60
CA ASN A 433 5.12 66.47 -32.38
C ASN A 433 5.63 66.78 -30.96
N GLU A 434 4.74 67.08 -30.01
CA GLU A 434 5.12 67.40 -28.61
C GLU A 434 4.48 66.44 -27.58
N SER A 435 3.89 65.33 -28.03
CA SER A 435 3.41 64.30 -27.10
C SER A 435 4.59 63.41 -26.67
N LEU A 436 4.95 63.48 -25.39
CA LEU A 436 5.93 62.58 -24.77
C LEU A 436 5.19 61.39 -24.15
N VAL A 437 5.70 60.18 -24.39
CA VAL A 437 5.18 58.92 -23.83
C VAL A 437 6.24 58.34 -22.90
N GLU A 438 5.81 57.89 -21.72
CA GLU A 438 6.71 57.47 -20.66
C GLU A 438 6.77 55.95 -20.56
N CYS A 439 7.95 55.41 -20.24
CA CYS A 439 8.05 54.01 -19.85
C CYS A 439 7.38 53.80 -18.48
N PRO A 440 6.40 52.89 -18.34
CA PRO A 440 5.65 52.70 -17.10
C PRO A 440 6.49 52.10 -15.95
N LYS A 441 7.74 51.71 -16.21
CA LYS A 441 8.63 51.09 -15.21
C LYS A 441 9.68 52.05 -14.66
N CYS A 442 10.25 52.92 -15.48
CA CYS A 442 11.36 53.81 -15.11
C CYS A 442 11.08 55.30 -15.36
N ASN A 443 9.90 55.64 -15.88
CA ASN A 443 9.43 57.00 -16.18
C ASN A 443 10.35 57.82 -17.12
N ILE A 444 11.19 57.14 -17.91
CA ILE A 444 11.96 57.81 -18.98
C ILE A 444 11.00 58.20 -20.10
N GLN A 445 11.09 59.45 -20.54
CA GLN A 445 10.21 60.06 -21.53
C GLN A 445 10.78 59.92 -22.94
N TYR A 446 9.94 59.51 -23.88
CA TYR A 446 10.28 59.38 -25.30
C TYR A 446 9.30 60.20 -26.16
N PRO A 447 9.75 60.82 -27.26
CA PRO A 447 8.84 61.43 -28.24
C PRO A 447 7.89 60.38 -28.82
N ALA A 448 6.59 60.72 -28.96
CA ALA A 448 5.59 59.82 -29.55
C ALA A 448 5.92 59.37 -30.99
N THR A 449 6.78 60.12 -31.69
CA THR A 449 7.30 59.77 -33.01
C THR A 449 8.32 58.63 -33.00
N GLU A 450 8.93 58.34 -31.85
CA GLU A 450 9.99 57.32 -31.66
C GLU A 450 9.47 56.12 -30.86
N HIS A 451 8.23 55.70 -31.12
CA HIS A 451 7.58 54.56 -30.45
C HIS A 451 8.39 53.24 -30.55
N ARG A 452 9.18 53.05 -31.62
CA ARG A 452 10.07 51.88 -31.75
C ARG A 452 11.15 51.85 -30.67
N ASP A 453 11.72 53.00 -30.34
CA ASP A 453 12.81 53.09 -29.35
C ASP A 453 12.26 52.91 -27.93
N LEU A 454 11.03 53.37 -27.66
CA LEU A 454 10.30 53.05 -26.41
C LEU A 454 10.03 51.54 -26.27
N LEU A 455 9.58 50.85 -27.34
CA LEU A 455 9.32 49.41 -27.28
C LEU A 455 10.60 48.61 -27.00
N VAL A 456 11.70 48.96 -27.68
CA VAL A 456 13.01 48.36 -27.42
C VAL A 456 13.43 48.62 -25.97
N HIS A 457 13.24 49.84 -25.47
CA HIS A 457 13.52 50.17 -24.08
C HIS A 457 12.68 49.33 -23.09
N VAL A 458 11.38 49.15 -23.34
CA VAL A 458 10.47 48.36 -22.49
C VAL A 458 10.86 46.87 -22.46
N GLU A 459 11.37 46.32 -23.56
CA GLU A 459 11.87 44.95 -23.62
C GLU A 459 13.08 44.73 -22.71
N TYR A 460 14.02 45.70 -22.66
CA TYR A 460 15.19 45.61 -21.76
C TYR A 460 14.89 46.06 -20.33
N CYS A 461 13.98 47.00 -20.13
CA CYS A 461 13.54 47.49 -18.81
C CYS A 461 12.72 46.44 -18.03
N SER A 462 12.54 45.24 -18.60
CA SER A 462 11.85 44.10 -17.99
C SER A 462 12.78 43.05 -17.37
N LYS A 463 14.08 43.33 -17.29
CA LYS A 463 15.06 42.51 -16.54
C LYS A 463 15.48 43.17 -15.23
#